data_AF-A0A352SAC3-F1
#
_entry.id   AF-A0A352SAC3-F1
#
_cell.length_a   1.000
_cell.length_b   1.000
_cell.length_c   1.000
_cell.angle_alpha   90.00
_cell.angle_beta   90.00
_cell.angle_gamma   90.00
#
_symmetry.space_group_name_H-M   'P 1'
#
loop_
_entity.id
_entity.type
_entity.pdbx_description
1 polymer ?
#
loop_
_entity_poly.entity_id
_entity_poly.type
_entity_poly.pdbx_seq_one_letter_code
_entity_poly.pdbx_strand_id
1 'polypeptide(L)'
;SEEDTVPAGEAAKGYMSATWNVAGKNVPLIADIEKVVYGAGKGNMQDRNKVGSVLYNRGVSAAVVTVEAIRGAQAKFGKGKVMNGDEMRWAFENLNLTSARLQQVGATGLLPEIKTSCDNHEGSGKVKIQQWDGAKWVVVSDWIEGNKSLIHPLFKATAAQYAKEKGITPACMKS
;
A
#
# COMPACT_ATOMS: atom_id res chain seq x y z
N SER A 1 -4.97 2.62 14.63
CA SER A 1 -5.95 1.73 13.99
C SER A 1 -7.19 1.65 14.87
N GLU A 2 -8.27 1.03 14.41
CA GLU A 2 -9.44 0.76 15.26
C GLU A 2 -9.04 -0.03 16.53
N GLU A 3 -8.07 -0.94 16.43
CA GLU A 3 -7.54 -1.70 17.58
C GLU A 3 -6.83 -0.82 18.63
N ASP A 4 -6.38 0.38 18.24
CA ASP A 4 -5.71 1.33 19.15
C ASP A 4 -6.71 2.35 19.70
N THR A 5 -7.67 2.79 18.87
CA THR A 5 -8.60 3.88 19.23
C THR A 5 -9.82 3.39 19.99
N VAL A 6 -10.35 2.20 19.67
CA VAL A 6 -11.54 1.65 20.33
C VAL A 6 -11.28 1.37 21.82
N PRO A 7 -10.17 0.72 22.23
CA PRO A 7 -9.92 0.49 23.66
C PRO A 7 -9.67 1.77 24.47
N ALA A 8 -9.18 2.83 23.83
CA ALA A 8 -8.96 4.12 24.45
C ALA A 8 -10.26 4.95 24.63
N GLY A 9 -11.38 4.52 24.04
CA GLY A 9 -12.70 5.14 24.20
C GLY A 9 -12.71 6.64 23.82
N GLU A 10 -13.45 7.45 24.58
CA GLU A 10 -13.59 8.89 24.33
C GLU A 10 -12.25 9.64 24.33
N ALA A 11 -11.24 9.15 25.04
CA ALA A 11 -9.91 9.79 25.07
C ALA A 11 -9.19 9.73 23.70
N ALA A 12 -9.59 8.83 22.80
CA ALA A 12 -9.04 8.77 21.45
C ALA A 12 -9.69 9.77 20.49
N LYS A 13 -10.80 10.42 20.85
CA LYS A 13 -11.50 11.35 19.97
C LYS A 13 -10.60 12.54 19.63
N GLY A 14 -10.46 12.82 18.34
CA GLY A 14 -9.56 13.86 17.82
C GLY A 14 -8.14 13.38 17.55
N TYR A 15 -7.77 12.15 17.92
CA TYR A 15 -6.46 11.57 17.59
C TYR A 15 -6.25 11.56 16.07
N MET A 16 -5.10 12.08 15.63
CA MET A 16 -4.70 12.10 14.23
C MET A 16 -3.60 11.07 13.95
N SER A 17 -3.66 10.47 12.78
CA SER A 17 -2.68 9.48 12.31
C SER A 17 -2.41 9.66 10.83
N ALA A 18 -1.16 9.42 10.42
CA ALA A 18 -0.81 9.30 9.01
C ALA A 18 -1.17 7.89 8.51
N THR A 19 -1.72 7.81 7.30
CA THR A 19 -2.00 6.53 6.65
C THR A 19 -1.66 6.58 5.16
N TRP A 20 -1.11 5.49 4.63
CA TRP A 20 -0.92 5.29 3.19
C TRP A 20 -2.09 4.50 2.57
N ASN A 21 -3.01 4.00 3.40
CA ASN A 21 -4.23 3.33 2.98
C ASN A 21 -5.44 3.85 3.76
N VAL A 22 -6.53 4.25 3.09
CA VAL A 22 -7.71 4.77 3.82
C VAL A 22 -8.54 3.63 4.42
N ALA A 23 -9.16 3.88 5.57
CA ALA A 23 -10.18 3.00 6.15
C ALA A 23 -11.55 3.26 5.51
N GLY A 24 -12.51 2.40 5.83
CA GLY A 24 -13.91 2.48 5.40
C GLY A 24 -14.27 1.51 4.28
N LYS A 25 -15.56 1.16 4.24
CA LYS A 25 -16.18 0.30 3.22
C LYS A 25 -16.57 1.05 1.94
N ASN A 26 -16.47 2.38 1.95
CA ASN A 26 -16.87 3.23 0.82
C ASN A 26 -15.90 3.18 -0.37
N VAL A 27 -14.73 2.56 -0.20
CA VAL A 27 -13.82 2.26 -1.31
C VAL A 27 -14.48 1.20 -2.21
N PRO A 28 -14.60 1.44 -3.54
CA PRO A 28 -15.34 0.53 -4.43
C PRO A 28 -14.88 -0.93 -4.35
N LEU A 29 -13.56 -1.19 -4.35
CA LEU A 29 -13.01 -2.53 -4.23
C LEU A 29 -13.38 -3.20 -2.90
N ILE A 30 -13.45 -2.46 -1.79
CA ILE A 30 -13.83 -3.01 -0.49
C ILE A 30 -15.31 -3.37 -0.47
N ALA A 31 -16.17 -2.50 -1.03
CA ALA A 31 -17.59 -2.78 -1.21
C ALA A 31 -17.82 -4.03 -2.08
N ASP A 32 -17.05 -4.19 -3.17
CA ASP A 32 -17.11 -5.37 -4.03
C ASP A 32 -16.66 -6.64 -3.30
N ILE A 33 -15.61 -6.58 -2.50
CA ILE A 33 -15.16 -7.73 -1.69
C ILE A 33 -16.25 -8.12 -0.68
N GLU A 34 -16.86 -7.15 0.01
CA GLU A 34 -17.97 -7.40 0.93
C GLU A 34 -19.16 -8.06 0.20
N LYS A 35 -19.54 -7.53 -0.97
CA LYS A 35 -20.64 -8.08 -1.77
C LYS A 35 -20.36 -9.48 -2.30
N VAL A 36 -19.20 -9.69 -2.92
CA VAL A 36 -18.90 -10.92 -3.69
C VAL A 36 -18.37 -12.02 -2.78
N VAL A 37 -17.38 -11.72 -1.94
CA VAL A 37 -16.70 -12.73 -1.13
C VAL A 37 -17.48 -12.98 0.15
N TYR A 38 -17.80 -11.92 0.90
CA TYR A 38 -18.56 -12.06 2.14
C TYR A 38 -20.04 -12.34 1.88
N GLY A 39 -20.66 -11.75 0.86
CA GLY A 39 -22.03 -12.08 0.47
C GLY A 39 -22.22 -13.55 0.09
N ALA A 40 -21.20 -14.20 -0.46
CA ALA A 40 -21.20 -15.64 -0.74
C ALA A 40 -20.78 -16.53 0.45
N GLY A 41 -20.55 -15.96 1.64
CA GLY A 41 -20.11 -16.71 2.82
C GLY A 41 -18.66 -17.23 2.75
N LYS A 42 -17.84 -16.72 1.83
CA LYS A 42 -16.45 -17.16 1.59
C LYS A 42 -15.39 -16.23 2.19
N GLY A 43 -15.81 -15.25 2.99
CA GLY A 43 -14.91 -14.37 3.73
C GLY A 43 -14.25 -15.10 4.89
N ASN A 44 -12.99 -14.77 5.18
CA ASN A 44 -12.19 -15.42 6.22
C ASN A 44 -12.08 -14.62 7.52
N MET A 45 -12.60 -13.39 7.57
CA MET A 45 -12.63 -12.61 8.82
C MET A 45 -13.65 -13.21 9.80
N GLN A 46 -13.16 -13.59 10.98
CA GLN A 46 -13.99 -14.08 12.08
C GLN A 46 -15.01 -13.02 12.50
N ASP A 47 -14.55 -11.78 12.68
CA ASP A 47 -15.42 -10.63 12.87
C ASP A 47 -15.61 -9.87 11.56
N ARG A 48 -16.81 -10.00 10.98
CA ARG A 48 -17.21 -9.32 9.73
C ARG A 48 -17.22 -7.80 9.85
N ASN A 49 -17.34 -7.25 11.05
CA ASN A 49 -17.33 -5.79 11.24
C ASN A 49 -15.95 -5.18 10.97
N LYS A 50 -14.89 -6.00 10.98
CA LYS A 50 -13.54 -5.56 10.63
C LYS A 50 -13.29 -5.40 9.13
N VAL A 51 -14.21 -5.84 8.27
CA VAL A 51 -14.14 -5.55 6.82
C VAL A 51 -14.20 -4.03 6.64
N GLY A 52 -13.22 -3.44 5.95
CA GLY A 52 -13.11 -1.99 5.82
C GLY A 52 -12.33 -1.29 6.93
N SER A 53 -11.91 -1.98 8.00
CA SER A 53 -11.00 -1.39 8.99
C SER A 53 -9.66 -0.99 8.37
N VAL A 54 -8.89 -0.12 9.02
CA VAL A 54 -7.61 0.33 8.46
C VAL A 54 -6.64 -0.84 8.21
N LEU A 55 -6.65 -1.86 9.06
CA LEU A 55 -5.78 -3.04 8.92
C LEU A 55 -6.28 -4.00 7.84
N TYR A 56 -7.60 -4.15 7.71
CA TYR A 56 -8.19 -4.92 6.61
C TYR A 56 -7.85 -4.28 5.26
N ASN A 57 -8.11 -2.98 5.13
CA ASN A 57 -7.81 -2.23 3.92
C ASN A 57 -6.31 -2.20 3.62
N ARG A 58 -5.45 -2.25 4.63
CA ARG A 58 -4.00 -2.39 4.45
C ARG A 58 -3.61 -3.70 3.78
N GLY A 59 -4.22 -4.81 4.20
CA GLY A 59 -4.05 -6.10 3.56
C GLY A 59 -4.53 -6.10 2.10
N VAL A 60 -5.69 -5.48 1.84
CA VAL A 60 -6.21 -5.32 0.47
C VAL A 60 -5.28 -4.46 -0.38
N SER A 61 -4.77 -3.33 0.14
CA SER A 61 -3.82 -2.48 -0.58
C SER A 61 -2.54 -3.22 -0.94
N ALA A 62 -1.98 -4.01 -0.02
CA ALA A 62 -0.83 -4.86 -0.30
C ALA A 62 -1.14 -5.88 -1.40
N ALA A 63 -2.32 -6.51 -1.35
CA ALA A 63 -2.76 -7.46 -2.38
C ALA A 63 -2.90 -6.79 -3.75
N VAL A 64 -3.46 -5.58 -3.83
CA VAL A 64 -3.52 -4.80 -5.08
C VAL A 64 -2.11 -4.62 -5.64
N VAL A 65 -1.17 -4.10 -4.83
CA VAL A 65 0.22 -3.88 -5.28
C VAL A 65 0.87 -5.17 -5.79
N THR A 66 0.73 -6.28 -5.05
CA THR A 66 1.30 -7.57 -5.44
C THR A 66 0.68 -8.12 -6.72
N VAL A 67 -0.65 -8.10 -6.85
CA VAL A 67 -1.34 -8.60 -8.05
C VAL A 67 -1.00 -7.77 -9.28
N GLU A 68 -0.84 -6.46 -9.11
CA GLU A 68 -0.44 -5.57 -10.20
C GLU A 68 1.00 -5.81 -10.65
N ALA A 69 1.93 -6.08 -9.73
CA ALA A 69 3.27 -6.51 -10.05
C ALA A 69 3.26 -7.86 -10.80
N ILE A 70 2.53 -8.87 -10.31
CA ILE A 70 2.39 -10.17 -10.99
C ILE A 70 1.87 -9.98 -12.42
N ARG A 71 0.88 -9.11 -12.63
CA ARG A 71 0.37 -8.82 -13.98
C ARG A 71 1.42 -8.19 -14.89
N GLY A 72 2.20 -7.24 -14.36
CA GLY A 72 3.31 -6.63 -15.09
C GLY A 72 4.38 -7.66 -15.48
N ALA A 73 4.74 -8.53 -14.54
CA ALA A 73 5.66 -9.65 -14.80
C ALA A 73 5.11 -10.58 -15.88
N GLN A 74 3.85 -11.03 -15.76
CA GLN A 74 3.22 -11.90 -16.74
C GLN A 74 3.10 -11.25 -18.12
N ALA A 75 2.87 -9.94 -18.20
CA ALA A 75 2.87 -9.22 -19.47
C ALA A 75 4.23 -9.28 -20.18
N LYS A 76 5.34 -9.31 -19.42
CA LYS A 76 6.71 -9.38 -19.96
C LYS A 76 7.21 -10.80 -20.19
N PHE A 77 6.98 -11.72 -19.25
CA PHE A 77 7.61 -13.04 -19.22
C PHE A 77 6.66 -14.19 -19.62
N GLY A 78 5.37 -13.91 -19.76
CA GLY A 78 4.38 -14.83 -20.33
C GLY A 78 3.05 -14.81 -19.58
N LYS A 79 1.98 -14.49 -20.31
CA LYS A 79 0.63 -14.38 -19.76
C LYS A 79 0.18 -15.70 -19.12
N GLY A 80 -0.30 -15.63 -17.89
CA GLY A 80 -0.80 -16.80 -17.14
C GLY A 80 0.29 -17.73 -16.59
N LYS A 81 1.57 -17.44 -16.80
CA LYS A 81 2.66 -18.23 -16.21
C LYS A 81 2.86 -17.90 -14.73
N VAL A 82 3.39 -18.86 -13.99
CA VAL A 82 3.90 -18.62 -12.63
C VAL A 82 5.20 -17.82 -12.74
N MET A 83 5.31 -16.75 -11.96
CA MET A 83 6.50 -15.89 -11.94
C MET A 83 7.50 -16.40 -10.90
N ASN A 84 8.77 -16.45 -11.26
CA ASN A 84 9.85 -16.73 -10.32
C ASN A 84 10.27 -15.45 -9.56
N GLY A 85 11.23 -15.59 -8.63
CA GLY A 85 11.70 -14.48 -7.79
C GLY A 85 12.33 -13.32 -8.57
N ASP A 86 13.12 -13.61 -9.61
CA ASP A 86 13.76 -12.57 -10.43
C ASP A 86 12.74 -11.82 -11.29
N GLU A 87 11.74 -12.52 -11.83
CA GLU A 87 10.64 -11.92 -12.60
C GLU A 87 9.75 -11.03 -11.72
N MET A 88 9.51 -11.47 -10.48
CA MET A 88 8.79 -10.68 -9.48
C MET A 88 9.60 -9.46 -9.02
N ARG A 89 10.91 -9.60 -8.78
CA ARG A 89 11.79 -8.45 -8.51
C ARG A 89 11.69 -7.44 -9.66
N TRP A 90 11.86 -7.90 -10.90
CA TRP A 90 11.76 -7.04 -12.07
C TRP A 90 10.42 -6.30 -12.09
N ALA A 91 9.31 -6.97 -11.81
CA ALA A 91 8.01 -6.33 -11.80
C ALA A 91 7.83 -5.31 -10.68
N PHE A 92 8.29 -5.60 -9.46
CA PHE A 92 8.28 -4.62 -8.38
C PHE A 92 9.22 -3.44 -8.66
N GLU A 93 10.30 -3.62 -9.40
CA GLU A 93 11.19 -2.54 -9.85
C GLU A 93 10.66 -1.81 -11.10
N ASN A 94 9.54 -2.24 -11.69
CA ASN A 94 8.93 -1.62 -12.86
C ASN A 94 7.43 -1.35 -12.65
N LEU A 95 6.97 -1.36 -11.39
CA LEU A 95 5.57 -1.15 -11.05
C LEU A 95 5.18 0.29 -11.36
N ASN A 96 4.05 0.45 -12.04
CA ASN A 96 3.49 1.74 -12.38
C ASN A 96 1.96 1.73 -12.23
N LEU A 97 1.49 2.01 -11.01
CA LEU A 97 0.10 2.16 -10.65
C LEU A 97 -0.33 3.62 -10.76
N THR A 98 -0.92 3.95 -11.90
CA THR A 98 -1.50 5.26 -12.18
C THR A 98 -2.88 5.41 -11.57
N SER A 99 -3.37 6.64 -11.43
CA SER A 99 -4.75 6.92 -11.01
C SER A 99 -5.78 6.21 -11.88
N ALA A 100 -5.56 6.17 -13.20
CA ALA A 100 -6.44 5.46 -14.13
C ALA A 100 -6.47 3.95 -13.85
N ARG A 101 -5.31 3.35 -13.54
CA ARG A 101 -5.24 1.93 -13.20
C ARG A 101 -5.90 1.62 -11.86
N LEU A 102 -5.69 2.47 -10.85
CA LEU A 102 -6.36 2.37 -9.54
C LEU A 102 -7.88 2.46 -9.69
N GLN A 103 -8.38 3.36 -10.55
CA GLN A 103 -9.79 3.45 -10.88
C GLN A 103 -10.32 2.17 -11.54
N GLN A 104 -9.59 1.63 -12.52
CA GLN A 104 -9.99 0.42 -13.23
C GLN A 104 -10.14 -0.80 -12.30
N VAL A 105 -9.37 -0.88 -11.22
CA VAL A 105 -9.45 -1.97 -10.24
C VAL A 105 -10.30 -1.63 -9.01
N GLY A 106 -11.03 -0.50 -9.03
CA GLY A 106 -11.89 -0.07 -7.92
C GLY A 106 -11.13 0.43 -6.68
N ALA A 107 -9.82 0.65 -6.78
CA ALA A 107 -8.97 1.11 -5.68
C ALA A 107 -8.84 2.64 -5.60
N THR A 108 -9.73 3.39 -6.24
CA THR A 108 -9.76 4.86 -6.15
C THR A 108 -9.85 5.30 -4.69
N GLY A 109 -8.91 6.15 -4.27
CA GLY A 109 -8.83 6.67 -2.91
C GLY A 109 -8.31 5.69 -1.87
N LEU A 110 -8.14 4.40 -2.21
CA LEU A 110 -7.63 3.37 -1.29
C LEU A 110 -6.16 3.61 -0.95
N LEU A 111 -5.32 3.80 -1.97
CA LEU A 111 -3.88 4.02 -1.88
C LEU A 111 -3.46 5.10 -2.90
N PRO A 112 -2.30 5.77 -2.75
CA PRO A 112 -1.83 6.72 -3.74
C PRO A 112 -1.34 6.00 -5.01
N GLU A 113 -1.04 6.77 -6.05
CA GLU A 113 -0.26 6.26 -7.18
C GLU A 113 1.08 5.69 -6.68
N ILE A 114 1.56 4.64 -7.33
CA ILE A 114 2.83 3.99 -6.98
C ILE A 114 3.64 3.83 -8.26
N LYS A 115 4.85 4.39 -8.25
CA LYS A 115 5.84 4.15 -9.29
C LYS A 115 7.18 3.85 -8.64
N THR A 116 7.67 2.65 -8.86
CA THR A 116 8.95 2.15 -8.33
C THR A 116 9.96 1.99 -9.45
N SER A 117 11.21 1.86 -9.06
CA SER A 117 12.38 1.63 -9.91
C SER A 117 13.41 0.83 -9.13
N CYS A 118 14.47 0.35 -9.79
CA CYS A 118 15.59 -0.30 -9.09
C CYS A 118 16.14 0.58 -7.96
N ASP A 119 16.25 1.89 -8.16
CA ASP A 119 16.74 2.85 -7.18
C ASP A 119 15.66 3.46 -6.26
N ASN A 120 14.40 3.07 -6.42
CA ASN A 120 13.28 3.49 -5.58
C ASN A 120 12.30 2.33 -5.33
N HIS A 121 12.51 1.60 -4.23
CA HIS A 121 11.61 0.52 -3.76
C HIS A 121 10.46 1.03 -2.88
N GLU A 122 10.39 2.34 -2.55
CA GLU A 122 9.32 2.95 -1.75
C GLU A 122 8.08 3.27 -2.62
N GLY A 123 8.31 3.80 -3.82
CA GLY A 123 7.26 4.30 -4.69
C GLY A 123 6.97 5.78 -4.48
N SER A 124 5.73 6.14 -4.14
CA SER A 124 5.35 7.55 -3.97
C SER A 124 5.68 8.13 -2.59
N GLY A 125 5.71 7.34 -1.52
CA GLY A 125 5.92 7.86 -0.16
C GLY A 125 4.81 8.79 0.34
N LYS A 126 3.64 8.79 -0.31
CA LYS A 126 2.52 9.67 0.02
C LYS A 126 1.67 9.11 1.14
N VAL A 127 1.19 9.99 2.02
CA VAL A 127 0.27 9.66 3.11
C VAL A 127 -0.89 10.64 3.15
N LYS A 128 -2.00 10.25 3.77
CA LYS A 128 -3.08 11.13 4.20
C LYS A 128 -3.10 11.23 5.71
N ILE A 129 -3.59 12.34 6.22
CA ILE A 129 -3.94 12.49 7.63
C ILE A 129 -5.39 12.08 7.80
N GLN A 130 -5.64 11.21 8.77
CA GLN A 130 -6.96 10.82 9.22
C GLN A 130 -7.11 11.12 10.70
N GLN A 131 -8.33 11.47 11.12
CA GLN A 131 -8.69 11.74 12.50
C GLN A 131 -9.74 10.75 12.97
N TRP A 132 -9.61 10.28 14.21
CA TRP A 132 -10.64 9.47 14.88
C TRP A 132 -11.75 10.36 15.43
N ASP A 133 -13.00 10.16 14.99
CA ASP A 133 -14.15 10.96 15.45
C ASP A 133 -14.82 10.43 16.73
N GLY A 134 -14.32 9.31 17.25
CA GLY A 134 -14.91 8.54 18.37
C GLY A 134 -15.47 7.19 17.92
N ALA A 135 -15.79 7.03 16.63
CA ALA A 135 -16.38 5.81 16.08
C ALA A 135 -15.73 5.32 14.78
N LYS A 136 -15.18 6.23 13.96
CA LYS A 136 -14.54 5.91 12.68
C LYS A 136 -13.40 6.86 12.35
N TRP A 137 -12.59 6.46 11.38
CA TRP A 137 -11.58 7.31 10.76
C TRP A 137 -12.22 8.24 9.72
N VAL A 138 -11.89 9.52 9.82
CA VAL A 138 -12.26 10.56 8.85
C VAL A 138 -10.98 11.11 8.22
N VAL A 139 -10.88 11.08 6.90
CA VAL A 139 -9.76 11.68 6.18
C VAL A 139 -9.88 13.20 6.24
N VAL A 140 -8.83 13.88 6.69
CA VAL A 140 -8.80 15.34 6.90
C VAL A 140 -7.74 16.05 6.05
N SER A 141 -7.08 15.33 5.13
CA SER A 141 -6.14 15.90 4.17
C SER A 141 -6.21 15.22 2.80
N ASP A 142 -5.67 15.90 1.80
CA ASP A 142 -5.24 15.27 0.56
C ASP A 142 -3.94 14.48 0.76
N TRP A 143 -3.46 13.83 -0.31
CA TRP A 143 -2.17 13.14 -0.28
C TRP A 143 -1.02 14.13 -0.06
N ILE A 144 -0.26 13.90 0.99
CA ILE A 144 0.92 14.66 1.38
C ILE A 144 2.15 13.84 1.00
N GLU A 145 3.11 14.47 0.31
CA GLU A 145 4.41 13.88 -0.02
C GLU A 145 5.48 14.41 0.93
N GLY A 146 6.35 13.52 1.42
CA GLY A 146 7.51 13.91 2.21
C GLY A 146 8.56 14.66 1.38
N ASN A 147 9.46 15.40 2.06
CA ASN A 147 10.54 16.10 1.39
C ASN A 147 11.63 15.12 0.91
N LYS A 148 11.44 14.53 -0.27
CA LYS A 148 12.35 13.53 -0.85
C LYS A 148 13.75 14.05 -1.11
N SER A 149 13.90 15.32 -1.52
CA SER A 149 15.22 15.90 -1.77
C SER A 149 16.06 16.02 -0.50
N LEU A 150 15.40 16.15 0.67
CA LEU A 150 16.06 16.14 1.97
C LEU A 150 16.38 14.72 2.46
N ILE A 151 15.44 13.77 2.35
CA ILE A 151 15.55 12.46 3.02
C ILE A 151 16.19 11.36 2.14
N HIS A 152 16.01 11.37 0.82
CA HIS A 152 16.59 10.33 -0.05
C HIS A 152 18.13 10.31 -0.03
N PRO A 153 18.86 11.44 0.06
CA PRO A 153 20.31 11.41 0.23
C PRO A 153 20.74 10.63 1.49
N LEU A 154 19.97 10.74 2.57
CA LEU A 154 20.22 10.01 3.83
C LEU A 154 19.98 8.50 3.65
N PHE A 155 18.94 8.10 2.93
CA PHE A 155 18.70 6.70 2.57
C PHE A 155 19.82 6.12 1.72
N LYS A 156 20.30 6.87 0.71
CA LYS A 156 21.41 6.44 -0.14
C LYS A 156 22.71 6.26 0.67
N ALA A 157 23.01 7.20 1.57
CA ALA A 157 24.20 7.12 2.41
C ALA A 157 24.14 5.91 3.35
N THR A 158 23.02 5.70 4.04
CA THR A 158 22.84 4.55 4.96
C THR A 158 22.83 3.21 4.23
N ALA A 159 22.20 3.12 3.05
CA ALA A 159 22.24 1.92 2.21
C ALA A 159 23.65 1.61 1.69
N ALA A 160 24.41 2.63 1.27
CA ALA A 160 25.79 2.46 0.83
C ALA A 160 26.71 2.01 1.98
N GLN A 161 26.53 2.57 3.18
CA GLN A 161 27.26 2.13 4.37
C GLN A 161 26.95 0.67 4.69
N TYR A 162 25.67 0.29 4.74
CA TYR A 162 25.27 -1.10 4.97
C TYR A 162 25.87 -2.05 3.94
N ALA A 163 25.84 -1.67 2.65
CA ALA A 163 26.42 -2.48 1.58
C ALA A 163 27.94 -2.69 1.79
N LYS A 164 28.67 -1.64 2.17
CA LYS A 164 30.10 -1.73 2.51
C LYS A 164 30.35 -2.66 3.70
N GLU A 165 29.58 -2.51 4.77
CA GLU A 165 29.70 -3.33 6.00
C GLU A 165 29.40 -4.81 5.77
N LYS A 166 28.50 -5.11 4.83
CA LYS A 166 28.09 -6.49 4.50
C LYS A 166 28.78 -7.08 3.27
N GLY A 167 29.69 -6.34 2.64
CA GLY A 167 30.35 -6.77 1.40
C GLY A 167 29.38 -6.98 0.23
N ILE A 168 28.26 -6.24 0.20
CA ILE A 168 27.24 -6.32 -0.85
C ILE A 168 27.62 -5.36 -1.98
N THR A 169 27.59 -5.86 -3.23
CA THR A 169 27.65 -4.99 -4.43
C THR A 169 26.24 -4.52 -4.79
N PRO A 170 25.93 -3.21 -4.76
CA PRO A 170 24.59 -2.72 -5.08
C PRO A 170 24.18 -3.08 -6.52
N ALA A 171 23.07 -3.79 -6.68
CA ALA A 171 22.61 -4.28 -7.98
C ALA A 171 22.17 -3.16 -8.94
N CYS A 172 21.54 -2.12 -8.39
CA CYS A 172 20.96 -1.00 -9.15
C CYS A 172 21.94 0.14 -9.47
N MET A 173 23.18 0.07 -8.95
CA MET A 173 24.23 1.06 -9.24
C MET A 173 25.21 0.58 -10.32
N LYS A 174 24.92 -0.54 -10.99
CA LYS A 174 25.65 -0.92 -12.20
C LYS A 174 25.17 -0.01 -13.34
N SER A 175 25.84 1.13 -13.49
CA SER A 175 25.83 1.96 -14.69
C SER A 175 26.42 1.22 -15.87
#